data_AF-A0A7S0YSE7-F1
#
_entry.id   AF-A0A7S0YSE7-F1
#
_cell.length_a   1.000
_cell.length_b   1.000
_cell.length_c   1.000
_cell.angle_alpha   90.00
_cell.angle_beta   90.00
_cell.angle_gamma   90.00
#
_symmetry.space_group_name_H-M   'P 1'
#
loop_
_entity.id
_entity.type
_entity.pdbx_description
1 polymer ?
#
loop_
_entity_poly.entity_id
_entity_poly.type
_entity_poly.pdbx_seq_one_letter_code
_entity_poly.pdbx_strand_id
1 'polypeptide(L)'
;DDDGDDDDDGNNAKSSSSSAKKDVAGLSRKQRKLLSRPKVAELKQGCPRPEVVEVWDVTAPDPQLLVFLKAYRNTVPVPRHWSQKRKYLQGKRGLEKPPFQLPDFIEAMGISEMRNTYQDKEDSKKLKQKQRDRMAPKMGKMVIDYQVLQDGFFKYQTKPSMTGVGDLYYEGKEFEAKPNVMRPGHLSEALRKALDMADDPTVPPPWLINMQRYGPPPSYPGLKIPGLNQPIPLGAQFGYQPGGWGQPPVDEDGVPLYGDVFGQQGDGADSDDDVDKERHWGDLGADEEEEEE
;
A
#
# COMPACT_ATOMS: atom_id res chain seq x y z
N ASP A 1 -5.52 -26.97 -60.14
CA ASP A 1 -6.86 -27.32 -59.68
C ASP A 1 -7.02 -26.75 -58.29
N ASP A 2 -7.87 -25.80 -57.96
CA ASP A 2 -8.84 -24.96 -58.67
C ASP A 2 -9.25 -23.98 -57.57
N ASP A 3 -9.04 -22.67 -57.75
CA ASP A 3 -9.51 -21.65 -56.81
C ASP A 3 -10.10 -20.52 -57.64
N GLY A 4 -11.36 -20.73 -58.03
CA GLY A 4 -12.26 -19.68 -58.49
C GLY A 4 -13.26 -19.37 -57.37
N ASP A 5 -13.33 -18.11 -56.97
CA ASP A 5 -14.63 -17.45 -56.83
C ASP A 5 -14.44 -15.93 -56.93
N ASP A 6 -14.97 -15.42 -58.04
CA ASP A 6 -15.29 -14.03 -58.32
C ASP A 6 -16.48 -13.62 -57.45
N ASP A 7 -16.41 -12.45 -56.83
CA ASP A 7 -17.61 -11.66 -56.54
C ASP A 7 -17.27 -10.17 -56.75
N ASP A 8 -17.71 -9.70 -57.91
CA ASP A 8 -17.81 -8.32 -58.35
C ASP A 8 -19.02 -7.66 -57.65
N ASP A 9 -18.81 -6.52 -56.99
CA ASP A 9 -19.92 -5.60 -56.77
C ASP A 9 -19.42 -4.15 -56.82
N GLY A 10 -19.68 -3.52 -57.97
CA GLY A 10 -19.39 -2.14 -58.25
C GLY A 10 -20.37 -1.21 -57.55
N ASN A 11 -19.85 -0.20 -56.84
CA ASN A 11 -20.59 1.05 -56.71
C ASN A 11 -19.67 2.28 -56.68
N ASN A 12 -19.72 3.02 -57.78
CA ASN A 12 -18.97 4.24 -58.05
C ASN A 12 -19.80 5.45 -57.62
N ALA A 13 -19.52 6.00 -56.44
CA ALA A 13 -19.96 7.33 -56.05
C ALA A 13 -18.76 8.29 -56.00
N LYS A 14 -18.60 9.07 -57.09
CA LYS A 14 -17.65 10.18 -57.20
C LYS A 14 -18.02 11.29 -56.21
N SER A 15 -17.16 11.57 -55.24
CA SER A 15 -17.05 12.91 -54.65
C SER A 15 -15.59 13.28 -54.33
N SER A 16 -15.32 14.56 -54.54
CA SER A 16 -14.05 15.21 -54.87
C SER A 16 -13.06 15.34 -53.70
N SER A 17 -11.87 14.74 -53.82
CA SER A 17 -10.65 15.16 -53.10
C SER A 17 -9.40 14.48 -53.72
N SER A 18 -8.97 14.93 -54.89
CA SER A 18 -8.09 14.18 -55.81
C SER A 18 -6.58 14.39 -55.66
N SER A 19 -6.08 15.00 -54.58
CA SER A 19 -4.63 15.18 -54.37
C SER A 19 -4.02 14.28 -53.30
N ALA A 20 -4.77 13.85 -52.27
CA ALA A 20 -4.25 12.98 -51.21
C ALA A 20 -4.52 11.47 -51.42
N LYS A 21 -5.42 11.10 -52.33
CA LYS A 21 -5.83 9.70 -52.54
C LYS A 21 -4.93 8.91 -53.50
N LYS A 22 -4.08 9.57 -54.30
CA LYS A 22 -3.23 8.89 -55.30
C LYS A 22 -2.05 8.14 -54.68
N ASP A 23 -1.51 8.63 -53.57
CA ASP A 23 -0.41 7.94 -52.88
C ASP A 23 -0.88 6.69 -52.12
N VAL A 24 -2.19 6.57 -51.83
CA VAL A 24 -2.76 5.49 -51.03
C VAL A 24 -2.97 4.18 -51.83
N ALA A 25 -3.03 4.27 -53.16
CA ALA A 25 -3.41 3.18 -54.05
C ALA A 25 -2.32 2.10 -54.24
N GLY A 26 -1.05 2.43 -54.00
CA GLY A 26 0.09 1.49 -54.13
C GLY A 26 0.63 0.92 -52.81
N LEU A 27 0.09 1.32 -51.66
CA LEU A 27 0.60 0.87 -50.36
C LEU A 27 0.07 -0.51 -50.00
N SER A 28 0.97 -1.35 -49.48
CA SER A 28 0.60 -2.63 -48.86
C SER A 28 -0.42 -2.42 -47.75
N ARG A 29 -1.33 -3.39 -47.55
CA ARG A 29 -2.29 -3.40 -46.42
C ARG A 29 -1.61 -3.08 -45.08
N LYS A 30 -0.37 -3.54 -44.89
CA LYS A 30 0.44 -3.26 -43.69
C LYS A 30 0.85 -1.79 -43.58
N GLN A 31 1.24 -1.17 -44.69
CA GLN A 31 1.62 0.25 -44.73
C GLN A 31 0.39 1.16 -44.55
N ARG A 32 -0.76 0.81 -45.14
CA ARG A 32 -2.02 1.53 -44.94
C ARG A 32 -2.47 1.49 -43.46
N LYS A 33 -2.33 0.33 -42.80
CA LYS A 33 -2.59 0.20 -41.36
C LYS A 33 -1.58 0.95 -40.49
N LEU A 34 -0.33 1.11 -40.93
CA LEU A 34 0.66 1.90 -40.18
C LEU A 34 0.34 3.39 -40.24
N LEU A 35 -0.03 3.89 -41.42
CA LEU A 35 -0.41 5.29 -41.64
C LEU A 35 -1.70 5.68 -40.91
N SER A 36 -2.63 4.73 -40.72
CA SER A 36 -3.88 4.96 -39.99
C SER A 36 -3.71 4.95 -38.46
N ARG A 37 -2.53 4.61 -37.93
CA ARG A 37 -2.32 4.55 -36.48
C ARG A 37 -2.11 5.94 -35.91
N PRO A 38 -2.88 6.34 -34.89
CA PRO A 38 -2.66 7.60 -34.20
C PRO A 38 -1.33 7.57 -33.44
N LYS A 39 -0.75 8.74 -33.21
CA LYS A 39 0.39 8.88 -32.29
C LYS A 39 -0.09 8.76 -30.84
N VAL A 40 0.79 8.29 -29.96
CA VAL A 40 0.49 8.23 -28.51
C VAL A 40 0.11 9.61 -27.96
N ALA A 41 0.76 10.68 -28.43
CA ALA A 41 0.46 12.04 -28.02
C ALA A 41 -0.97 12.48 -28.39
N GLU A 42 -1.44 12.10 -29.58
CA GLU A 42 -2.80 12.41 -30.05
C GLU A 42 -3.85 11.68 -29.19
N LEU A 43 -3.59 10.42 -28.82
CA LEU A 43 -4.46 9.67 -27.91
C LEU A 43 -4.49 10.28 -26.50
N LYS A 44 -3.36 10.79 -26.01
CA LYS A 44 -3.29 11.47 -24.71
C LYS A 44 -4.05 12.80 -24.73
N GLN A 45 -4.01 13.55 -25.83
CA GLN A 45 -4.75 14.81 -25.96
C GLN A 45 -6.27 14.62 -25.95
N GLY A 46 -6.78 13.53 -26.53
CA GLY A 46 -8.22 13.24 -26.58
C GLY A 46 -8.78 12.55 -25.34
N CYS A 47 -7.93 12.13 -24.39
CA CYS A 47 -8.36 11.38 -23.21
C CYS A 47 -8.48 12.30 -21.98
N PRO A 48 -9.56 12.21 -21.18
CA PRO A 48 -9.66 12.95 -19.92
C PRO A 48 -8.61 12.50 -18.89
N ARG A 49 -8.12 11.26 -19.00
CA ARG A 49 -7.12 10.65 -18.11
C ARG A 49 -5.91 10.17 -18.94
N PRO A 50 -5.00 11.07 -19.35
CA PRO A 50 -3.92 10.73 -20.26
C PRO A 50 -2.89 9.73 -19.66
N GLU A 51 -2.88 9.55 -18.33
CA GLU A 51 -2.00 8.63 -17.62
C GLU A 51 -2.28 7.15 -17.91
N VAL A 52 -3.52 6.79 -18.28
CA VAL A 52 -3.89 5.39 -18.59
C VAL A 52 -3.48 4.94 -20.00
N VAL A 53 -3.07 5.89 -20.85
CA VAL A 53 -2.67 5.63 -22.23
C VAL A 53 -1.25 5.06 -22.27
N GLU A 54 -1.14 3.84 -22.77
CA GLU A 54 0.12 3.10 -22.88
C GLU A 54 0.61 3.02 -24.34
N VAL A 55 1.89 2.68 -24.51
CA VAL A 55 2.56 2.71 -25.82
C VAL A 55 1.94 1.71 -26.81
N TRP A 56 1.37 0.61 -26.32
CA TRP A 56 0.72 -0.39 -27.17
C TRP A 56 -0.72 -0.04 -27.57
N ASP A 57 -1.34 1.00 -27.00
CA ASP A 57 -2.74 1.32 -27.29
C ASP A 57 -2.96 1.82 -28.72
N VAL A 58 -1.93 2.44 -29.32
CA VAL A 58 -1.91 2.82 -30.76
C VAL A 58 -2.00 1.61 -31.70
N THR A 59 -1.80 0.41 -31.17
CA THR A 59 -1.81 -0.83 -31.94
C THR A 59 -3.16 -1.52 -31.98
N ALA A 60 -4.11 -1.06 -31.16
CA ALA A 60 -5.45 -1.62 -31.05
C ALA A 60 -6.27 -1.44 -32.34
N PRO A 61 -7.28 -2.28 -32.59
CA PRO A 61 -8.22 -2.10 -33.70
C PRO A 61 -8.96 -0.77 -33.63
N ASP A 62 -9.37 -0.37 -32.43
CA ASP A 62 -9.96 0.94 -32.12
C ASP A 62 -9.24 1.57 -30.91
N PRO A 63 -8.23 2.41 -31.15
CA PRO A 63 -7.48 3.06 -30.08
C PRO A 63 -8.29 4.07 -29.26
N GLN A 64 -9.29 4.74 -29.87
CA GLN A 64 -10.08 5.76 -29.17
C GLN A 64 -11.04 5.11 -28.17
N LEU A 65 -11.77 4.07 -28.60
CA LEU A 65 -12.66 3.32 -27.72
C LEU A 65 -11.89 2.61 -26.61
N LEU A 66 -10.74 2.00 -26.92
CA LEU A 66 -9.92 1.33 -25.91
C LEU A 66 -9.51 2.29 -24.80
N VAL A 67 -9.01 3.48 -25.16
CA VAL A 67 -8.60 4.50 -24.20
C VAL A 67 -9.79 5.02 -23.41
N PHE A 68 -10.95 5.21 -24.05
CA PHE A 68 -12.19 5.57 -23.38
C PHE A 68 -12.58 4.55 -22.30
N LEU A 69 -12.53 3.25 -22.62
CA LEU A 69 -12.83 2.18 -21.67
C LEU A 69 -11.80 2.12 -20.53
N LYS A 70 -10.51 2.29 -20.83
CA LYS A 70 -9.46 2.35 -19.80
C LYS A 70 -9.61 3.55 -18.87
N ALA A 71 -10.08 4.69 -19.39
CA ALA A 71 -10.29 5.90 -18.60
C ALA A 71 -11.62 5.92 -17.84
N TYR A 72 -12.52 4.97 -18.13
CA TYR A 72 -13.84 4.91 -17.51
C TYR A 72 -13.76 4.69 -15.99
N ARG A 73 -14.74 5.19 -15.25
CA ARG A 73 -14.72 5.16 -13.79
C ARG A 73 -14.78 3.72 -13.27
N ASN A 74 -13.99 3.44 -12.23
CA ASN A 74 -13.91 2.14 -11.55
C ASN A 74 -13.49 0.96 -12.43
N THR A 75 -12.80 1.23 -13.55
CA THR A 75 -12.21 0.15 -14.35
C THR A 75 -10.90 -0.29 -13.73
N VAL A 76 -10.70 -1.61 -13.74
CA VAL A 76 -9.47 -2.24 -13.26
C VAL A 76 -8.60 -2.54 -14.48
N PRO A 77 -7.34 -2.08 -14.51
CA PRO A 77 -6.47 -2.29 -15.67
C PRO A 77 -6.12 -3.77 -15.84
N VAL A 78 -5.76 -4.15 -17.06
CA VAL A 78 -5.31 -5.51 -17.37
C VAL A 78 -4.02 -5.82 -16.60
N PRO A 79 -3.90 -6.99 -15.93
CA PRO A 79 -2.68 -7.37 -15.20
C PRO A 79 -1.42 -7.31 -16.06
N ARG A 80 -0.35 -6.68 -15.54
CA ARG A 80 0.91 -6.40 -16.26
C ARG A 80 1.64 -7.62 -16.86
N HIS A 81 1.30 -8.84 -16.43
CA HIS A 81 2.00 -10.05 -16.88
C HIS A 81 1.58 -10.51 -18.27
N TRP A 82 0.55 -9.93 -18.89
CA TRP A 82 0.07 -10.33 -20.22
C TRP A 82 1.12 -10.19 -21.34
N SER A 83 2.01 -9.20 -21.23
CA SER A 83 3.07 -8.93 -22.21
C SER A 83 4.42 -9.57 -21.84
N GLN A 84 4.47 -10.29 -20.72
CA GLN A 84 5.71 -10.92 -20.25
C GLN A 84 5.90 -12.27 -20.95
N LYS A 85 7.15 -12.58 -21.31
CA LYS A 85 7.51 -13.87 -21.92
C LYS A 85 7.46 -15.04 -20.91
N ARG A 86 7.61 -14.73 -19.63
CA ARG A 86 7.61 -15.72 -18.54
C ARG A 86 6.17 -16.08 -18.20
N LYS A 87 5.89 -17.35 -17.88
CA LYS A 87 4.57 -17.70 -17.35
C LYS A 87 4.41 -17.08 -15.97
N TYR A 88 3.18 -16.67 -15.65
CA TYR A 88 2.81 -16.07 -14.38
C TYR A 88 3.35 -16.89 -13.18
N LEU A 89 3.98 -16.22 -12.21
CA LEU A 89 4.61 -16.78 -10.99
C LEU A 89 5.87 -17.65 -11.19
N GLN A 90 6.42 -17.77 -12.40
CA GLN A 90 7.64 -18.54 -12.61
C GLN A 90 8.91 -17.89 -12.01
N GLY A 91 8.89 -16.59 -11.72
CA GLY A 91 10.00 -15.91 -11.04
C GLY A 91 10.17 -16.29 -9.57
N LYS A 92 9.12 -16.82 -8.94
CA LYS A 92 9.16 -17.33 -7.57
C LYS A 92 9.83 -18.70 -7.43
N ARG A 93 10.22 -19.33 -8.54
CA ARG A 93 10.92 -20.62 -8.48
C ARG A 93 12.30 -20.41 -7.86
N GLY A 94 12.50 -20.95 -6.65
CA GLY A 94 13.74 -20.82 -5.88
C GLY A 94 13.64 -19.91 -4.66
N LEU A 95 12.52 -19.21 -4.50
CA LEU A 95 12.22 -18.49 -3.28
C LEU A 95 11.39 -19.39 -2.36
N GLU A 96 11.93 -19.69 -1.18
CA GLU A 96 11.22 -20.48 -0.18
C GLU A 96 10.13 -19.62 0.48
N LYS A 97 8.88 -20.04 0.30
CA LYS A 97 7.75 -19.40 0.96
C LYS A 97 7.64 -19.96 2.38
N PRO A 98 7.50 -19.12 3.43
CA PRO A 98 7.24 -19.63 4.76
C PRO A 98 5.94 -20.45 4.78
N PRO A 99 5.82 -21.43 5.70
CA PRO A 99 4.58 -22.17 5.88
C PRO A 99 3.43 -21.23 6.26
N PHE A 100 2.21 -21.74 6.15
CA PHE A 100 1.04 -20.95 6.51
C PHE A 100 1.06 -20.59 8.00
N GLN A 101 1.05 -19.29 8.30
CA GLN A 101 0.91 -18.79 9.66
C GLN A 101 -0.57 -18.68 10.00
N LEU A 102 -0.96 -19.24 11.14
CA LEU A 102 -2.31 -19.13 11.65
C LEU A 102 -2.56 -17.68 12.13
N PRO A 103 -3.79 -17.17 12.00
CA PRO A 103 -4.16 -15.92 12.65
C PRO A 103 -3.95 -16.01 14.17
N ASP A 104 -3.52 -14.91 14.79
CA ASP A 104 -3.14 -14.85 16.21
C ASP A 104 -4.20 -15.41 17.15
N PHE A 105 -5.50 -15.15 16.89
CA PHE A 105 -6.60 -15.66 17.71
C PHE A 105 -6.79 -17.17 17.61
N ILE A 106 -6.40 -17.79 16.48
CA ILE A 106 -6.43 -19.25 16.30
C ILE A 106 -5.19 -19.89 16.92
N GLU A 107 -4.04 -19.25 16.77
CA GLU A 107 -2.79 -19.69 17.40
C GLU A 107 -2.90 -19.69 18.93
N ALA A 108 -3.55 -18.66 19.51
CA ALA A 108 -3.82 -18.55 20.94
C ALA A 108 -4.67 -19.69 21.52
N MET A 109 -5.42 -20.43 20.69
CA MET A 109 -6.16 -21.62 21.13
C MET A 109 -5.23 -22.82 21.43
N GLY A 110 -3.93 -22.71 21.15
CA GLY A 110 -2.94 -23.77 21.41
C GLY A 110 -3.03 -24.97 20.45
N ILE A 111 -3.83 -24.86 19.38
CA ILE A 111 -4.02 -25.96 18.40
C ILE A 111 -2.73 -26.33 17.66
N SER A 112 -1.88 -25.33 17.39
CA SER A 112 -0.60 -25.51 16.70
C SER A 112 0.33 -26.42 17.51
N GLU A 113 0.52 -26.10 18.79
CA GLU A 113 1.39 -26.86 19.71
C GLU A 113 0.86 -28.28 19.96
N MET A 114 -0.44 -28.41 20.20
CA MET A 114 -1.10 -29.71 20.41
C MET A 114 -0.95 -30.62 19.18
N ARG A 115 -1.08 -30.07 17.97
CA ARG A 115 -0.88 -30.82 16.73
C ARG A 115 0.59 -31.16 16.49
N ASN A 116 1.52 -30.23 16.75
CA ASN A 116 2.95 -30.46 16.56
C ASN A 116 3.46 -31.57 17.50
N THR A 117 3.12 -31.51 18.79
CA THR A 117 3.50 -32.56 19.74
C THR A 117 2.91 -33.92 19.39
N TYR A 118 1.72 -33.96 18.76
CA TYR A 118 1.13 -35.20 18.27
C TYR A 118 1.83 -35.74 17.03
N GLN A 119 2.18 -34.86 16.09
CA GLN A 119 2.94 -35.21 14.89
C GLN A 119 4.31 -35.78 15.27
N ASP A 120 5.03 -35.14 16.19
CA ASP A 120 6.32 -35.62 16.70
C ASP A 120 6.19 -37.01 17.35
N LYS A 121 5.12 -37.23 18.11
CA LYS A 121 4.81 -38.56 18.70
C LYS A 121 4.45 -39.60 17.66
N GLU A 122 3.81 -39.24 16.55
CA GLU A 122 3.51 -40.16 15.45
C GLU A 122 4.76 -40.46 14.60
N ASP A 123 5.64 -39.49 14.42
CA ASP A 123 6.89 -39.66 13.68
C ASP A 123 7.93 -40.47 14.47
N SER A 124 7.92 -40.38 15.80
CA SER A 124 8.74 -41.23 16.67
C SER A 124 8.27 -42.71 16.71
N LYS A 125 7.03 -43.01 16.28
CA LYS A 125 6.48 -44.37 16.34
C LYS A 125 7.05 -45.27 15.25
N LYS A 126 7.52 -46.45 15.66
CA LYS A 126 7.94 -47.52 14.75
C LYS A 126 6.76 -48.08 13.96
N LEU A 127 7.03 -48.62 12.75
CA LEU A 127 6.00 -49.17 11.85
C LEU A 127 5.09 -50.23 12.51
N LYS A 128 5.67 -51.10 13.37
CA LYS A 128 4.89 -52.10 14.15
C LYS A 128 3.90 -51.45 15.11
N GLN A 129 4.25 -50.32 15.72
CA GLN A 129 3.38 -49.57 16.63
C GLN A 129 2.27 -48.87 15.85
N LYS A 130 2.57 -48.30 14.68
CA LYS A 130 1.56 -47.73 13.77
C LYS A 130 0.53 -48.79 13.31
N GLN A 131 0.97 -50.02 13.02
CA GLN A 131 0.08 -51.13 12.64
C GLN A 131 -0.84 -51.57 13.79
N ARG A 132 -0.34 -51.60 15.03
CA ARG A 132 -1.15 -51.91 16.23
C ARG A 132 -2.15 -50.81 16.56
N ASP A 133 -1.71 -49.55 16.53
CA ASP A 133 -2.59 -48.39 16.78
C ASP A 133 -3.71 -48.28 15.73
N ARG A 134 -3.50 -48.80 14.51
CA ARG A 134 -4.55 -48.92 13.47
C ARG A 134 -5.60 -49.97 13.81
N MET A 135 -5.23 -51.08 14.45
CA MET A 135 -6.16 -52.14 14.85
C MET A 135 -6.90 -51.81 16.15
N ALA A 136 -6.28 -51.04 17.05
CA ALA A 136 -6.87 -50.61 18.32
C ALA A 136 -6.57 -49.11 18.56
N PRO A 137 -7.38 -48.21 17.98
CA PRO A 137 -7.16 -46.78 18.12
C PRO A 137 -7.47 -46.31 19.55
N LYS A 138 -6.53 -45.56 20.13
CA LYS A 138 -6.78 -44.80 21.36
C LYS A 138 -7.50 -43.49 21.00
N MET A 139 -8.75 -43.36 21.40
CA MET A 139 -9.58 -42.15 21.18
C MET A 139 -9.14 -41.00 22.11
N GLY A 140 -9.53 -39.76 21.78
CA GLY A 140 -9.32 -38.60 22.66
C GLY A 140 -7.89 -38.03 22.69
N LYS A 141 -7.14 -38.16 21.59
CA LYS A 141 -5.74 -37.70 21.53
C LYS A 141 -5.57 -36.18 21.40
N MET A 142 -6.60 -35.49 20.91
CA MET A 142 -6.69 -34.03 20.81
C MET A 142 -8.06 -33.61 21.33
N VAL A 143 -8.16 -33.37 22.63
CA VAL A 143 -9.38 -32.83 23.24
C VAL A 143 -9.09 -31.38 23.54
N ILE A 144 -9.84 -30.50 22.89
CA ILE A 144 -9.84 -29.07 23.13
C ILE A 144 -11.22 -28.74 23.67
N ASP A 145 -11.27 -27.89 24.68
CA ASP A 145 -12.53 -27.44 25.24
C ASP A 145 -13.34 -26.70 24.18
N TYR A 146 -14.60 -27.09 24.00
CA TYR A 146 -15.51 -26.46 23.06
C TYR A 146 -15.72 -24.99 23.38
N GLN A 147 -15.69 -24.61 24.67
CA GLN A 147 -15.83 -23.21 25.06
C GLN A 147 -14.67 -22.36 24.54
N VAL A 148 -13.45 -22.89 24.56
CA VAL A 148 -12.26 -22.20 24.05
C VAL A 148 -12.34 -21.99 22.54
N LEU A 149 -12.85 -22.99 21.80
CA LEU A 149 -13.09 -22.86 20.36
C LEU A 149 -14.18 -21.82 20.07
N GLN A 150 -15.29 -21.86 20.82
CA GLN A 150 -16.36 -20.88 20.67
C GLN A 150 -15.85 -19.46 20.92
N ASP A 151 -15.17 -19.24 22.04
CA ASP A 151 -14.65 -17.92 22.40
C ASP A 151 -13.60 -17.45 21.37
N GLY A 152 -12.75 -18.35 20.86
CA GLY A 152 -11.78 -18.05 19.80
C GLY A 152 -12.42 -17.51 18.52
N PHE A 153 -13.52 -18.12 18.06
CA PHE A 153 -14.20 -17.71 16.82
C PHE A 153 -15.23 -16.59 16.99
N PHE A 154 -15.83 -16.42 18.17
CA PHE A 154 -16.91 -15.45 18.37
C PHE A 154 -16.49 -14.22 19.19
N LYS A 155 -15.56 -14.37 20.14
CA LYS A 155 -15.13 -13.28 21.04
C LYS A 155 -13.81 -12.66 20.61
N TYR A 156 -12.83 -13.48 20.22
CA TYR A 156 -11.47 -13.03 19.88
C TYR A 156 -11.22 -12.91 18.38
N GLN A 157 -12.26 -13.02 17.55
CA GLN A 157 -12.11 -12.92 16.10
C GLN A 157 -11.62 -11.52 15.69
N THR A 158 -10.51 -11.48 14.97
CA THR A 158 -9.98 -10.25 14.39
C THR A 158 -10.20 -10.21 12.88
N LYS A 159 -10.56 -9.04 12.36
CA LYS A 159 -10.75 -8.85 10.92
C LYS A 159 -9.38 -8.86 10.22
N PRO A 160 -9.18 -9.69 9.18
CA PRO A 160 -7.92 -9.69 8.46
C PRO A 160 -7.71 -8.39 7.67
N SER A 161 -6.45 -8.10 7.35
CA SER A 161 -6.11 -6.98 6.45
C SER A 161 -6.67 -7.26 5.05
N MET A 162 -7.75 -6.55 4.71
CA MET A 162 -8.36 -6.63 3.38
C MET A 162 -7.71 -5.67 2.40
N THR A 163 -7.85 -5.95 1.10
CA THR A 163 -7.41 -5.07 0.02
C THR A 163 -8.58 -4.26 -0.52
N GLY A 164 -8.30 -3.07 -1.06
CA GLY A 164 -9.30 -2.23 -1.71
C GLY A 164 -9.76 -2.78 -3.08
N VAL A 165 -10.84 -2.21 -3.60
CA VAL A 165 -11.32 -2.52 -4.96
C VAL A 165 -10.28 -2.08 -6.00
N GLY A 166 -10.01 -2.94 -6.97
CA GLY A 166 -9.03 -2.70 -8.03
C GLY A 166 -7.58 -3.04 -7.66
N ASP A 167 -7.34 -3.49 -6.43
CA ASP A 167 -6.04 -3.94 -6.01
C ASP A 167 -5.74 -5.36 -6.54
N LEU A 168 -4.98 -5.43 -7.63
CA LEU A 168 -4.62 -6.68 -8.28
C LEU A 168 -3.37 -7.29 -7.64
N TYR A 169 -3.31 -8.62 -7.63
CA TYR A 169 -2.10 -9.32 -7.24
C TYR A 169 -1.15 -9.48 -8.43
N TYR A 170 0.14 -9.19 -8.19
CA TYR A 170 1.22 -9.43 -9.14
C TYR A 170 2.42 -10.05 -8.42
N GLU A 171 3.27 -10.69 -9.22
CA GLU A 171 4.51 -11.27 -8.71
C GLU A 171 5.41 -10.18 -8.13
N GLY A 172 5.78 -10.31 -6.85
CA GLY A 172 6.58 -9.32 -6.14
C GLY A 172 5.78 -8.44 -5.17
N LYS A 173 4.44 -8.43 -5.28
CA LYS A 173 3.57 -7.58 -4.45
C LYS A 173 3.77 -7.80 -2.95
N GLU A 174 4.05 -9.02 -2.52
CA GLU A 174 4.30 -9.31 -1.10
C GLU A 174 5.61 -8.74 -0.53
N PHE A 175 6.56 -8.35 -1.39
CA PHE A 175 7.84 -7.76 -0.97
C PHE A 175 7.83 -6.24 -0.93
N GLU A 176 6.72 -5.61 -1.35
CA GLU A 176 6.62 -4.17 -1.34
C GLU A 176 6.47 -3.65 0.09
N ALA A 177 7.42 -2.81 0.49
CA ALA A 177 7.38 -2.15 1.78
C ALA A 177 6.16 -1.21 1.83
N LYS A 178 5.34 -1.34 2.88
CA LYS A 178 4.21 -0.43 3.11
C LYS A 178 4.75 0.88 3.71
N PRO A 179 4.72 2.02 2.98
CA PRO A 179 5.30 3.27 3.48
C PRO A 179 4.52 3.87 4.66
N ASN A 180 3.25 3.47 4.84
CA ASN A 180 2.33 4.05 5.83
C ASN A 180 2.78 3.90 7.29
N VAL A 181 3.77 3.05 7.57
CA VAL A 181 4.29 2.81 8.93
C VAL A 181 5.35 3.85 9.33
N MET A 182 6.01 4.49 8.37
CA MET A 182 7.16 5.37 8.62
C MET A 182 6.71 6.83 8.58
N ARG A 183 6.91 7.56 9.67
CA ARG A 183 6.59 8.99 9.78
C ARG A 183 7.84 9.80 10.14
N PRO A 184 8.05 10.98 9.53
CA PRO A 184 9.15 11.85 9.88
C PRO A 184 9.06 12.25 11.35
N GLY A 185 10.20 12.31 12.04
CA GLY A 185 10.30 12.59 13.48
C GLY A 185 10.27 11.35 14.38
N HIS A 186 9.77 10.20 13.92
CA HIS A 186 9.78 8.95 14.67
C HIS A 186 10.82 7.97 14.12
N LEU A 187 11.70 7.49 14.99
CA LEU A 187 12.75 6.52 14.67
C LEU A 187 12.46 5.22 15.43
N SER A 188 12.36 4.10 14.71
CA SER A 188 12.14 2.79 15.34
C SER A 188 13.39 2.36 16.11
N GLU A 189 13.22 1.58 17.19
CA GLU A 189 14.33 1.08 18.01
C GLU A 189 15.41 0.37 17.18
N ALA A 190 14.99 -0.47 16.22
CA ALA A 190 15.90 -1.14 15.29
C ALA A 190 16.73 -0.15 14.46
N LEU A 191 16.13 0.96 14.02
CA LEU A 191 16.85 2.00 13.27
C LEU A 191 17.77 2.81 14.19
N ARG A 192 17.34 3.10 15.43
CA ARG A 192 18.18 3.79 16.41
C ARG A 192 19.45 3.01 16.71
N LYS A 193 19.31 1.70 16.93
CA LYS A 193 20.43 0.77 17.09
C LYS A 193 21.34 0.70 15.86
N ALA A 194 20.76 0.66 14.66
CA ALA A 194 21.53 0.64 13.42
C ALA A 194 22.32 1.94 13.18
N LEU A 195 21.80 3.06 13.67
CA LEU A 195 22.43 4.38 13.62
C LEU A 195 23.39 4.64 14.79
N ASP A 196 23.61 3.63 15.65
CA ASP A 196 24.42 3.74 16.87
C ASP A 196 24.00 4.90 17.78
N MET A 197 22.70 5.25 17.75
CA MET A 197 22.11 6.14 18.73
C MET A 197 21.82 5.30 19.97
N ALA A 198 22.40 5.69 21.11
CA ALA A 198 22.21 4.98 22.37
C ALA A 198 20.72 4.71 22.64
N ASP A 199 20.43 3.59 23.32
CA ASP A 199 19.06 3.14 23.59
C ASP A 199 18.21 4.20 24.32
N ASP A 200 18.87 5.16 24.99
CA ASP A 200 18.23 6.29 25.64
C ASP A 200 17.51 7.22 24.64
N PRO A 201 16.17 7.39 24.73
CA PRO A 201 15.38 8.26 23.86
C PRO A 201 15.75 9.76 23.98
N THR A 202 16.64 10.08 24.91
CA THR A 202 17.18 11.41 25.16
C THR A 202 18.29 11.79 24.20
N VAL A 203 18.85 10.87 23.41
CA VAL A 203 19.89 11.19 22.43
C VAL A 203 19.26 11.74 21.15
N PRO A 204 19.65 12.97 20.71
CA PRO A 204 19.11 13.56 19.50
C PRO A 204 19.66 12.88 18.25
N PRO A 205 18.94 12.95 17.12
CA PRO A 205 19.48 12.49 15.85
C PRO A 205 20.69 13.33 15.41
N PRO A 206 21.69 12.73 14.73
CA PRO A 206 22.96 13.40 14.42
C PRO A 206 22.80 14.60 13.47
N TRP A 207 21.72 14.65 12.70
CA TRP A 207 21.42 15.77 11.81
C TRP A 207 20.78 16.97 12.50
N LEU A 208 20.43 16.88 13.80
CA LEU A 208 19.83 17.99 14.55
C LEU A 208 20.70 19.25 14.51
N ILE A 209 22.02 19.11 14.68
CA ILE A 209 22.97 20.24 14.65
C ILE A 209 22.93 20.94 13.29
N ASN A 210 22.78 20.18 12.20
CA ASN A 210 22.67 20.76 10.86
C ASN A 210 21.30 21.43 10.66
N MET A 211 20.23 20.89 11.23
CA MET A 211 18.91 21.53 11.22
C MET A 211 18.89 22.84 12.04
N GLN A 212 19.66 22.93 13.12
CA GLN A 212 19.85 24.19 13.86
C GLN A 212 20.60 25.23 13.03
N ARG A 213 21.55 24.82 12.19
CA ARG A 213 22.35 25.73 11.34
C ARG A 213 21.61 26.18 10.08
N TYR A 214 20.94 25.25 9.39
CA TYR A 214 20.33 25.49 8.08
C TYR A 214 18.81 25.66 8.14
N GLY A 215 18.19 25.35 9.28
CA GLY A 215 16.75 25.37 9.47
C GLY A 215 16.08 23.99 9.31
N PRO A 216 14.77 23.91 9.62
CA PRO A 216 13.99 22.69 9.50
C PRO A 216 13.79 22.26 8.03
N PRO A 217 13.48 20.97 7.76
CA PRO A 217 13.23 20.48 6.41
C PRO A 217 12.15 21.29 5.66
N PRO A 218 12.45 21.85 4.47
CA PRO A 218 11.50 22.68 3.73
C PRO A 218 10.20 21.96 3.35
N SER A 219 10.27 20.64 3.09
CA SER A 219 9.11 19.82 2.74
C SER A 219 8.17 19.53 3.92
N TYR A 220 8.59 19.82 5.16
CA TYR A 220 7.77 19.62 6.35
C TYR A 220 7.75 20.87 7.24
N PRO A 221 7.04 21.95 6.83
CA PRO A 221 7.00 23.20 7.59
C PRO A 221 6.42 23.06 9.01
N GLY A 222 5.46 22.15 9.19
CA GLY A 222 4.83 21.88 10.49
C GLY A 222 5.53 20.83 11.34
N LEU A 223 6.69 20.30 10.91
CA LEU A 223 7.38 19.25 11.66
C LEU A 223 7.91 19.80 12.97
N LYS A 224 7.47 19.20 14.06
CA LYS A 224 7.95 19.52 15.40
C LYS A 224 9.19 18.68 15.72
N ILE A 225 10.28 19.36 16.04
CA ILE A 225 11.63 18.87 16.28
C ILE A 225 12.06 19.38 17.66
N PRO A 226 12.16 18.48 18.65
CA PRO A 226 12.68 18.85 19.97
C PRO A 226 14.09 19.46 19.84
N GLY A 227 14.36 20.51 20.61
CA GLY A 227 15.63 21.26 20.55
C GLY A 227 15.79 22.20 19.35
N LEU A 228 14.76 22.40 18.51
CA LEU A 228 14.75 23.38 17.41
C LEU A 228 13.49 24.26 17.37
N ASN A 229 12.30 23.66 17.48
CA ASN A 229 11.02 24.40 17.54
C ASN A 229 10.07 23.83 18.61
N GLN A 230 10.55 22.86 19.39
CA GLN A 230 9.92 22.31 20.57
C GLN A 230 10.96 22.19 21.69
N PRO A 231 10.54 22.17 22.97
CA PRO A 231 11.44 21.94 24.08
C PRO A 231 12.09 20.55 23.99
N ILE A 232 13.29 20.45 24.54
CA ILE A 232 14.00 19.17 24.65
C ILE A 232 13.28 18.21 25.62
N PRO A 233 13.38 16.88 25.41
CA PRO A 233 12.77 15.91 26.32
C PRO A 233 13.35 16.01 27.73
N LEU A 234 12.55 15.66 28.74
CA LEU A 234 12.96 15.70 30.14
C LEU A 234 14.20 14.83 30.38
N GLY A 235 15.24 15.40 31.00
CA GLY A 235 16.54 14.73 31.23
C GLY A 235 17.57 14.93 30.12
N ALA A 236 17.19 15.52 28.98
CA ALA A 236 18.14 16.00 27.99
C ALA A 236 18.81 17.31 28.41
N GLN A 237 20.00 17.57 27.88
CA GLN A 237 20.74 18.81 28.09
C GLN A 237 21.20 19.40 26.76
N PHE A 238 21.12 20.73 26.64
CA PHE A 238 21.77 21.46 25.57
C PHE A 238 23.30 21.40 25.72
N GLY A 239 24.01 21.42 24.61
CA GLY A 239 25.47 21.35 24.55
C GLY A 239 26.00 20.40 23.48
N TYR A 240 27.31 20.49 23.22
CA TYR A 240 28.02 19.66 22.24
C TYR A 240 28.72 18.43 22.85
N GLN A 241 28.37 18.10 24.10
CA GLN A 241 28.79 16.85 24.75
C GLN A 241 28.16 15.62 24.06
N PRO A 242 28.73 14.42 24.20
CA PRO A 242 28.11 13.20 23.69
C PRO A 242 26.66 13.07 24.20
N GLY A 243 25.69 12.97 23.29
CA GLY A 243 24.26 12.95 23.62
C GLY A 243 23.61 14.33 23.87
N GLY A 244 24.35 15.43 23.71
CA GLY A 244 23.84 16.79 23.88
C GLY A 244 23.02 17.29 22.67
N TRP A 245 22.06 18.18 22.94
CA TRP A 245 21.11 18.71 21.95
C TRP A 245 21.60 19.93 21.17
N GLY A 246 22.91 20.18 21.16
CA GLY A 246 23.50 21.34 20.50
C GLY A 246 23.04 22.65 21.16
N GLN A 247 22.95 23.71 20.36
CA GLN A 247 22.51 25.02 20.81
C GLN A 247 21.35 25.48 19.92
N PRO A 248 20.22 25.90 20.50
CA PRO A 248 19.10 26.37 19.70
C PRO A 248 19.48 27.64 18.93
N PRO A 249 19.07 27.77 17.67
CA PRO A 249 19.31 28.98 16.88
C PRO A 249 18.48 30.13 17.43
N VAL A 250 19.16 31.15 17.95
CA VAL A 250 18.58 32.38 18.50
C VAL A 250 19.07 33.59 17.69
N ASP A 251 18.23 34.61 17.61
CA ASP A 251 18.55 35.91 16.99
C ASP A 251 19.48 36.74 17.90
N GLU A 252 19.94 37.92 17.45
CA GLU A 252 20.84 38.81 18.19
C GLU A 252 20.28 39.21 19.58
N ASP A 253 18.96 39.24 19.73
CA ASP A 253 18.24 39.51 20.99
C ASP A 253 17.97 38.25 21.85
N GLY A 254 18.47 37.08 21.46
CA GLY A 254 18.31 35.82 22.19
C GLY A 254 16.95 35.12 22.00
N VAL A 255 16.13 35.59 21.04
CA VAL A 255 14.83 35.00 20.71
C VAL A 255 15.01 33.82 19.74
N PRO A 256 14.43 32.64 19.99
CA PRO A 256 14.51 31.50 19.08
C PRO A 256 13.95 31.77 17.67
N LEU A 257 14.66 31.34 16.61
CA LEU A 257 14.25 31.61 15.21
C LEU A 257 13.07 30.78 14.72
N TYR A 258 12.89 29.55 15.20
CA TYR A 258 11.96 28.57 14.58
C TYR A 258 10.77 28.19 15.47
N GLY A 259 10.63 28.77 16.67
CA GLY A 259 9.54 28.49 17.61
C GLY A 259 10.01 28.44 19.05
N ASP A 260 9.12 28.07 19.98
CA ASP A 260 9.45 28.05 21.41
C ASP A 260 10.26 26.80 21.80
N VAL A 261 11.58 26.96 21.82
CA VAL A 261 12.53 25.90 22.21
C VAL A 261 12.74 25.82 23.73
N PHE A 262 12.35 26.86 24.46
CA PHE A 262 12.56 26.97 25.90
C PHE A 262 11.31 26.64 26.71
N GLY A 263 10.16 26.47 26.06
CA GLY A 263 8.88 26.19 26.71
C GLY A 263 8.37 27.36 27.55
N GLN A 264 8.72 28.59 27.17
CA GLN A 264 8.32 29.81 27.88
C GLN A 264 6.92 30.32 27.48
N GLN A 265 6.45 30.01 26.27
CA GLN A 265 5.04 30.10 25.92
C GLN A 265 4.37 28.82 26.38
N GLY A 266 3.84 28.83 27.60
CA GLY A 266 2.89 27.81 28.03
C GLY A 266 1.81 27.69 26.95
N ASP A 267 1.48 26.44 26.58
CA ASP A 267 0.54 26.08 25.52
C ASP A 267 -0.52 27.17 25.37
N GLY A 268 -0.30 28.04 24.38
CA GLY A 268 -1.33 28.95 23.94
C GLY A 268 -2.44 28.04 23.47
N ALA A 269 -3.47 27.91 24.31
CA ALA A 269 -4.64 27.12 24.04
C ALA A 269 -5.08 27.40 22.60
N ASP A 270 -4.78 26.47 21.69
CA ASP A 270 -5.76 26.12 20.69
C ASP A 270 -7.01 25.84 21.53
N SER A 271 -7.98 26.73 21.43
CA SER A 271 -9.27 26.63 22.10
C SER A 271 -9.96 25.36 21.60
N ASP A 272 -9.58 24.24 22.19
CA ASP A 272 -10.25 22.94 22.09
C ASP A 272 -11.64 22.99 22.79
N ASP A 273 -12.00 24.17 23.32
CA ASP A 273 -13.29 24.55 23.89
C ASP A 273 -14.37 24.80 22.82
N ASP A 274 -14.03 24.99 21.55
CA ASP A 274 -15.02 25.24 20.47
C ASP A 274 -15.53 23.95 19.81
N VAL A 275 -15.03 22.78 20.19
CA VAL A 275 -15.50 21.49 19.66
C VAL A 275 -16.41 20.84 20.70
N ASP A 276 -17.72 20.88 20.45
CA ASP A 276 -18.72 20.19 21.26
C ASP A 276 -18.43 18.67 21.26
N LYS A 277 -17.83 18.18 22.35
CA LYS A 277 -17.46 16.78 22.56
C LYS A 277 -18.65 15.93 23.03
N GLU A 278 -19.80 16.53 23.35
CA GLU A 278 -20.98 15.79 23.78
C GLU A 278 -21.77 15.23 22.60
N ARG A 279 -21.86 15.97 21.48
CA ARG A 279 -22.68 15.57 20.34
C ARG A 279 -21.85 14.93 19.23
N HIS A 280 -22.08 13.64 19.01
CA HIS A 280 -21.52 12.94 17.85
C HIS A 280 -22.26 13.36 16.58
N TRP A 281 -21.52 13.57 15.50
CA TRP A 281 -22.09 13.91 14.20
C TRP A 281 -23.13 12.86 13.76
N GLY A 282 -24.40 13.27 13.65
CA GLY A 282 -25.52 12.40 13.27
C GLY A 282 -26.42 11.93 14.41
N ASP A 283 -26.25 12.48 15.62
CA ASP A 283 -27.17 12.22 16.74
C ASP A 283 -28.55 12.83 16.44
N LEU A 284 -29.56 11.98 16.28
CA LEU A 284 -30.96 12.40 16.12
C LEU A 284 -31.44 12.79 17.51
N GLY A 285 -31.67 14.09 17.73
CA GLY A 285 -32.18 14.59 19.01
C GLY A 285 -33.43 13.82 19.41
N ALA A 286 -33.56 13.51 20.71
CA ALA A 286 -34.75 12.86 21.23
C ALA A 286 -35.98 13.67 20.81
N ASP A 287 -36.86 13.03 20.04
CA ASP A 287 -38.16 13.59 19.67
C ASP A 287 -38.85 14.07 20.96
N GLU A 288 -39.14 15.37 21.04
CA GLU A 288 -40.00 15.90 22.09
C GLU A 288 -41.32 15.12 22.01
N GLU A 289 -41.57 14.27 23.01
CA GLU A 289 -42.87 13.63 23.20
C GLU A 289 -43.90 14.77 23.23
N GLU A 290 -44.72 14.87 22.17
CA GLU A 290 -45.92 15.70 22.16
C GLU A 290 -46.79 15.26 23.33
N GLU A 291 -46.77 16.03 24.42
CA GLU A 291 -47.81 16.02 25.44
C GLU A 291 -49.11 16.52 24.77
N GLU A 292 -49.88 15.60 24.19
CA GLU A 292 -51.30 15.83 23.90
C GLU A 292 -52.14 15.63 25.17
N GLU A 293 -53.01 16.61 25.42
CA GLU A 293 -54.10 16.64 26.43
C GLU A 293 -55.01 15.39 26.43
#